data_AF-A0A0P9ABB1-F1
#
_entry.id   AF-A0A0P9ABB1-F1
#
_cell.length_a   1.000
_cell.length_b   1.000
_cell.length_c   1.000
_cell.angle_alpha   90.00
_cell.angle_beta   90.00
_cell.angle_gamma   90.00
#
_symmetry.space_group_name_H-M   'P 1'
#
loop_
_entity.id
_entity.type
_entity.pdbx_description
1 polymer ?
#
loop_
_entity_poly.entity_id
_entity_poly.type
_entity_poly.pdbx_seq_one_letter_code
_entity_poly.pdbx_strand_id
1 'polypeptide(L)'
;MRDHDISQRRVCRLVGVDPKTVRRERPPDNPEVRKEMQAIASKRRRFGYRRIGVMLERKGMIMNHKKLYRLYTEEKLGVRRRRGRKRARGSRTPMPVALQPGERWSLDFVSDTFGASRKFRMLAVNDDCCRENLCLMADTS
;
A
#
# COMPACT_ATOMS: atom_id res chain seq x y z
N MET A 1 11.99 27.40 16.31
CA MET A 1 12.62 28.57 16.97
C MET A 1 14.06 28.27 17.41
N ARG A 2 14.86 27.54 16.61
CA ARG A 2 16.31 27.43 16.83
C ARG A 2 17.13 28.16 15.75
N ASP A 3 16.44 28.79 14.79
CA ASP A 3 17.04 29.34 13.56
C ASP A 3 16.92 30.87 13.45
N HIS A 4 16.63 31.57 14.56
CA HIS A 4 16.50 33.03 14.58
C HIS A 4 17.21 33.65 15.79
N ASP A 5 17.91 34.77 15.57
CA ASP A 5 18.67 35.55 16.57
C ASP A 5 17.82 36.27 17.64
N ILE A 6 16.53 35.96 17.73
CA ILE A 6 15.60 36.63 18.63
C ILE A 6 15.12 35.63 19.70
N SER A 7 15.33 35.99 20.97
CA SER A 7 14.87 35.18 22.09
C SER A 7 13.34 35.06 22.12
N GLN A 8 12.83 33.90 22.53
CA GLN A 8 11.39 33.66 22.69
C GLN A 8 10.70 34.77 23.49
N ARG A 9 11.33 35.27 24.57
CA ARG A 9 10.79 36.37 25.38
C ARG A 9 10.60 37.66 24.58
N ARG A 10 11.55 38.00 23.70
CA ARG A 10 11.48 39.17 22.83
C ARG A 10 10.38 39.02 21.79
N VAL A 11 10.22 37.84 21.19
CA VAL A 11 9.09 37.53 20.28
C VAL A 11 7.75 37.66 21.00
N CYS A 12 7.60 37.03 22.18
CA CYS A 12 6.37 37.09 22.96
C CYS A 12 5.96 38.52 23.32
N ARG A 13 6.94 39.38 23.65
CA ARG A 13 6.69 40.81 23.90
C ARG A 13 6.24 41.55 22.63
N LEU A 14 6.88 41.31 21.49
CA LEU A 14 6.52 41.94 20.21
C LEU A 14 5.12 41.54 19.73
N VAL A 15 4.71 40.29 19.97
CA VAL A 15 3.41 39.74 19.56
C VAL A 15 2.32 39.98 20.62
N GLY A 16 2.67 40.43 21.83
CA GLY A 16 1.71 40.72 22.90
C GLY A 16 1.13 39.47 23.58
N VAL A 17 1.87 38.36 23.64
CA VAL A 17 1.42 37.10 24.25
C VAL A 17 2.29 36.75 25.46
N ASP A 18 1.69 36.29 26.55
CA ASP A 18 2.43 35.85 27.74
C ASP A 18 3.32 34.62 27.42
N PRO A 19 4.63 34.64 27.77
CA PRO A 19 5.53 33.51 27.52
C PRO A 19 5.07 32.17 28.13
N LYS A 20 4.35 32.16 29.27
CA LYS A 20 3.79 30.96 29.88
C LYS A 20 2.73 30.32 28.99
N THR A 21 1.92 31.13 28.29
CA THR A 21 0.93 30.64 27.33
C THR A 21 1.60 29.96 26.14
N VAL A 22 2.68 30.53 25.61
CA VAL A 22 3.45 29.93 24.51
C VAL A 22 4.18 28.66 24.94
N ARG A 23 4.63 28.59 26.19
CA ARG A 23 5.31 27.42 26.76
C ARG A 23 4.36 26.33 27.23
N ARG A 24 3.05 26.60 27.29
CA ARG A 24 2.08 25.63 27.77
C ARG A 24 1.93 24.52 26.74
N GLU A 25 2.45 23.35 27.06
CA GLU A 25 2.15 22.14 26.31
C GLU A 25 0.74 21.66 26.67
N ARG A 26 -0.08 21.39 25.65
CA ARG A 26 -1.40 20.81 25.85
C ARG A 26 -1.24 19.32 26.14
N PRO A 27 -1.75 18.80 27.27
CA PRO A 27 -1.73 17.37 27.53
C PRO A 27 -2.40 16.60 26.40
N PRO A 28 -1.87 15.42 26.01
CA PRO A 28 -2.48 14.63 24.97
C PRO A 28 -3.90 14.21 25.36
N ASP A 29 -4.85 14.48 24.48
CA ASP A 29 -6.24 14.06 24.66
C ASP A 29 -6.31 12.53 24.84
N ASN A 30 -6.87 12.08 25.97
CA ASN A 30 -7.23 10.68 26.26
C ASN A 30 -6.04 9.70 26.21
N PRO A 31 -5.09 9.78 27.17
CA PRO A 31 -3.87 8.97 27.16
C PRO A 31 -4.15 7.45 27.25
N GLU A 32 -5.18 7.05 28.01
CA GLU A 32 -5.57 5.65 28.16
C GLU A 32 -6.01 5.02 26.84
N VAL A 33 -6.85 5.75 26.08
CA VAL A 33 -7.34 5.33 24.77
C VAL A 33 -6.18 5.17 23.79
N ARG A 34 -5.23 6.12 23.78
CA ARG A 34 -4.05 6.05 22.90
C ARG A 34 -3.20 4.81 23.21
N LYS A 35 -2.95 4.55 24.50
CA LYS A 35 -2.18 3.38 24.96
C LYS A 35 -2.86 2.08 24.53
N GLU A 36 -4.17 1.98 24.71
CA GLU A 36 -4.94 0.79 24.32
C GLU A 36 -4.99 0.63 22.79
N MET A 37 -5.18 1.72 22.06
CA MET A 37 -5.15 1.75 20.60
C MET A 37 -3.81 1.25 20.05
N GLN A 38 -2.69 1.71 20.62
CA GLN A 38 -1.35 1.23 20.27
C GLN A 38 -1.20 -0.27 20.59
N ALA A 39 -1.72 -0.75 21.72
CA ALA A 39 -1.67 -2.16 22.09
C ALA A 39 -2.44 -3.04 21.08
N ILE A 40 -3.64 -2.63 20.67
CA ILE A 40 -4.44 -3.32 19.66
C ILE A 40 -3.72 -3.31 18.30
N ALA A 41 -3.21 -2.16 17.88
CA ALA A 41 -2.50 -2.03 16.61
C ALA A 41 -1.21 -2.87 16.56
N SER A 42 -0.51 -2.99 17.69
CA SER A 42 0.69 -3.82 17.84
C SER A 42 0.37 -5.30 17.67
N LYS A 43 -0.72 -5.78 18.29
CA LYS A 43 -1.19 -7.16 18.15
C LYS A 43 -1.77 -7.45 16.77
N ARG A 44 -2.43 -6.46 16.13
CA ARG A 44 -3.14 -6.63 14.85
C ARG A 44 -2.77 -5.54 13.85
N ARG A 45 -1.54 -5.60 13.33
CA ARG A 45 -0.92 -4.58 12.44
C ARG A 45 -1.68 -4.25 11.15
N ARG A 46 -2.67 -5.04 10.73
CA ARG A 46 -3.50 -4.77 9.53
C ARG A 46 -4.82 -4.09 9.85
N PHE A 47 -5.12 -3.82 11.11
CA PHE A 47 -6.39 -3.20 11.49
C PHE A 47 -6.32 -1.69 11.23
N GLY A 48 -7.27 -1.19 10.44
CA GLY A 48 -7.51 0.24 10.33
C GLY A 48 -8.34 0.77 11.50
N TYR A 49 -8.49 2.09 11.57
CA TYR A 49 -9.17 2.77 12.67
C TYR A 49 -10.57 2.21 13.00
N ARG A 50 -11.38 1.82 11.99
CA ARG A 50 -12.71 1.24 12.22
C ARG A 50 -12.67 -0.07 13.00
N ARG A 51 -11.75 -0.99 12.65
CA ARG A 51 -11.59 -2.26 13.36
C ARG A 51 -11.02 -2.08 14.75
N ILE A 52 -10.11 -1.12 14.93
CA ILE A 52 -9.62 -0.74 16.26
C ILE A 52 -10.76 -0.14 17.09
N GLY A 53 -11.61 0.70 16.51
CA GLY A 53 -12.80 1.27 17.15
C GLY A 53 -13.69 0.21 17.79
N VAL A 54 -14.06 -0.83 17.03
CA VAL A 54 -14.85 -1.96 17.56
C VAL A 54 -14.16 -2.66 18.73
N MET A 55 -12.82 -2.79 18.72
CA MET A 55 -12.07 -3.40 19.82
C MET A 55 -12.02 -2.50 21.06
N LEU A 56 -11.99 -1.18 20.87
CA LEU A 56 -12.08 -0.19 21.95
C LEU A 56 -13.48 -0.14 22.56
N GLU A 57 -14.53 -0.19 21.72
CA GLU A 57 -15.93 -0.24 22.16
C GLU A 57 -16.22 -1.46 23.04
N ARG A 58 -15.65 -2.63 22.70
CA ARG A 58 -15.72 -3.85 23.53
C ARG A 58 -15.09 -3.69 24.91
N LYS A 59 -14.21 -2.70 25.09
CA LYS A 59 -13.61 -2.33 26.38
C LYS A 59 -14.32 -1.16 27.06
N GLY A 60 -15.48 -0.73 26.54
CA GLY A 60 -16.23 0.42 27.04
C GLY A 60 -15.68 1.79 26.62
N MET A 61 -14.64 1.83 25.78
CA MET A 61 -14.03 3.09 25.31
C MET A 61 -14.75 3.62 24.07
N ILE A 62 -15.99 4.07 24.25
CA ILE A 62 -16.85 4.56 23.17
C ILE A 62 -16.54 6.02 22.86
N MET A 63 -16.36 6.35 21.58
CA MET A 63 -16.14 7.74 21.14
C MET A 63 -16.63 7.98 19.72
N ASN A 64 -16.85 9.24 19.37
CA ASN A 64 -17.20 9.63 18.01
C ASN A 64 -16.10 9.18 17.01
N HIS A 65 -16.52 8.63 15.87
CA HIS A 65 -15.63 8.15 14.81
C HIS A 65 -14.65 9.22 14.29
N LYS A 66 -15.01 10.50 14.31
CA LYS A 66 -14.10 11.62 13.95
C LYS A 66 -12.95 11.74 14.95
N LYS A 67 -13.25 11.64 16.25
CA LYS A 67 -12.24 11.66 17.32
C LYS A 67 -11.32 10.44 17.23
N LEU A 68 -11.90 9.25 17.02
CA LEU A 68 -11.16 8.02 16.82
C LEU A 68 -10.17 8.13 15.65
N TYR A 69 -10.64 8.62 14.50
CA TYR A 69 -9.80 8.78 13.31
C TYR A 69 -8.67 9.80 13.52
N ARG A 70 -8.96 10.92 14.21
CA ARG A 70 -7.94 11.92 14.58
C ARG A 70 -6.84 11.30 15.46
N LEU A 71 -7.22 10.64 16.56
CA LEU A 71 -6.28 9.98 17.47
C LEU A 71 -5.43 8.93 16.72
N TYR A 72 -6.07 8.07 15.92
CA TYR A 72 -5.36 7.05 15.12
C TYR A 72 -4.33 7.64 14.16
N THR A 73 -4.64 8.80 13.57
CA THR A 73 -3.75 9.50 12.62
C THR A 73 -2.58 10.15 13.36
N GLU A 74 -2.83 10.81 14.49
CA GLU A 74 -1.80 11.40 15.35
C GLU A 74 -0.84 10.33 15.90
N GLU A 75 -1.35 9.14 16.23
CA GLU A 75 -0.55 7.98 16.65
C GLU A 75 0.19 7.28 15.49
N LYS A 76 0.04 7.76 14.25
CA LYS A 76 0.70 7.23 13.04
C LYS A 76 0.49 5.73 12.81
N LEU A 77 -0.67 5.21 13.21
CA LEU A 77 -1.00 3.78 13.13
C LEU A 77 -1.44 3.32 11.73
N GLY A 78 -1.41 4.21 10.75
CA GLY A 78 -1.74 3.92 9.35
C GLY A 78 -0.96 2.73 8.80
N VAL A 79 -1.68 1.69 8.35
CA VAL A 79 -1.08 0.54 7.66
C VAL A 79 -0.43 1.02 6.36
N ARG A 80 0.91 1.00 6.32
CA ARG A 80 1.65 1.32 5.09
C ARG A 80 1.30 0.28 4.02
N ARG A 81 0.81 0.74 2.87
CA ARG A 81 0.66 -0.11 1.68
C ARG A 81 2.05 -0.63 1.31
N ARG A 82 2.18 -1.95 1.18
CA ARG A 82 3.38 -2.56 0.61
C ARG A 82 3.48 -2.03 -0.82
N ARG A 83 4.47 -1.19 -1.11
CA ARG A 83 4.73 -0.77 -2.49
C ARG A 83 4.98 -2.05 -3.30
N GLY A 84 4.26 -2.21 -4.41
CA GLY A 84 4.47 -3.34 -5.31
C GLY A 84 5.95 -3.44 -5.66
N ARG A 85 6.47 -4.66 -5.81
CA ARG A 85 7.85 -4.88 -6.26
C ARG A 85 8.02 -4.08 -7.55
N LYS A 86 8.87 -3.06 -7.54
CA LYS A 86 9.25 -2.36 -8.77
C LYS A 86 9.90 -3.40 -9.66
N ARG A 87 9.18 -3.89 -10.68
CA ARG A 87 9.80 -4.72 -11.72
C ARG A 87 10.84 -3.84 -12.38
N ALA A 88 12.05 -4.36 -12.55
CA ALA A 88 13.08 -3.64 -13.28
C ALA A 88 12.50 -3.29 -14.66
N ARG A 89 12.37 -1.98 -14.94
CA ARG A 89 12.18 -1.48 -16.30
C ARG A 89 13.53 -1.48 -17.03
N GLY A 90 14.38 -2.47 -16.76
CA GLY A 90 15.64 -2.62 -17.50
C GLY A 90 15.30 -2.63 -18.97
N SER A 91 16.10 -1.92 -19.78
CA SER A 91 16.01 -1.97 -21.23
C SER A 91 15.98 -3.44 -21.63
N ARG A 92 14.80 -3.94 -22.00
CA ARG A 92 14.75 -5.20 -22.73
C ARG A 92 15.55 -4.93 -23.98
N THR A 93 16.71 -5.57 -24.12
CA THR A 93 17.41 -5.62 -25.39
C THR A 93 16.34 -5.95 -26.44
N PRO A 94 16.17 -5.13 -27.49
CA PRO A 94 15.19 -5.43 -28.53
C PRO A 94 15.40 -6.87 -28.97
N MET A 95 14.33 -7.67 -28.98
CA MET A 95 14.46 -9.05 -29.44
C MET A 95 14.82 -9.01 -30.94
N PRO A 96 15.80 -9.79 -31.39
CA PRO A 96 16.12 -9.91 -32.80
C PRO A 96 14.87 -10.29 -33.61
N VAL A 97 14.65 -9.64 -34.74
CA VAL A 97 13.53 -9.90 -35.65
C VAL A 97 13.95 -11.03 -36.59
N ALA A 98 13.09 -12.05 -36.76
CA ALA A 98 13.29 -13.10 -37.75
C ALA A 98 13.05 -12.54 -39.16
N LEU A 99 13.98 -12.77 -40.07
CA LEU A 99 13.94 -12.27 -41.45
C LEU A 99 13.43 -13.31 -42.43
N GLN A 100 13.49 -14.60 -42.07
CA GLN A 100 13.02 -15.70 -42.91
C GLN A 100 12.06 -16.63 -42.15
N PRO A 101 11.04 -17.21 -42.82
CA PRO A 101 10.22 -18.28 -42.24
C PRO A 101 11.10 -19.45 -41.78
N GLY A 102 10.79 -20.03 -40.61
CA GLY A 102 11.55 -21.13 -40.03
C GLY A 102 12.77 -20.71 -39.19
N GLU A 103 13.13 -19.41 -39.17
CA GLU A 103 14.30 -18.92 -38.44
C GLU A 103 14.07 -18.84 -36.92
N ARG A 104 12.83 -18.50 -36.51
CA ARG A 104 12.48 -18.34 -35.10
C ARG A 104 11.00 -18.62 -34.86
N TRP A 105 10.72 -19.41 -33.81
CA TRP A 105 9.35 -19.72 -33.39
C TRP A 105 9.09 -19.20 -31.99
N SER A 106 7.91 -18.60 -31.81
CA SER A 106 7.37 -18.28 -30.48
C SER A 106 6.43 -19.39 -30.04
N LEU A 107 6.63 -19.85 -28.81
CA LEU A 107 5.81 -20.86 -28.16
C LEU A 107 5.12 -20.25 -26.95
N ASP A 108 3.81 -20.44 -26.85
CA ASP A 108 3.05 -20.08 -25.66
C ASP A 108 1.98 -21.13 -25.32
N PHE A 109 1.51 -21.10 -24.08
CA PHE A 109 0.39 -21.91 -23.63
C PHE A 109 -0.82 -21.03 -23.34
N VAL A 110 -1.93 -21.30 -24.01
CA VAL A 110 -3.23 -20.67 -23.72
C VAL A 110 -4.06 -21.63 -22.89
N SER A 111 -4.61 -21.17 -21.77
CA SER A 111 -5.51 -21.99 -20.94
C SER A 111 -6.94 -21.49 -21.05
N ASP A 112 -7.89 -22.41 -21.17
CA ASP A 112 -9.31 -22.09 -21.12
C ASP A 112 -10.09 -23.19 -20.38
N THR A 113 -11.38 -22.95 -20.12
CA THR A 113 -12.26 -23.82 -19.34
C THR A 113 -13.55 -24.09 -20.12
N PHE A 114 -13.83 -25.36 -20.43
CA PHE A 114 -15.13 -25.77 -20.95
C PHE A 114 -16.21 -25.66 -19.87
N GLY A 115 -17.47 -25.49 -20.27
CA GLY A 115 -18.60 -25.17 -19.39
C GLY A 115 -18.66 -25.95 -18.07
N ALA A 116 -18.46 -27.28 -18.08
CA ALA A 116 -18.44 -28.12 -16.88
C ALA A 116 -17.17 -27.98 -16.00
N SER A 117 -16.51 -26.82 -16.01
CA SER A 117 -15.25 -26.54 -15.30
C SER A 117 -14.05 -27.41 -15.69
N ARG A 118 -14.13 -28.07 -16.86
CA ARG A 118 -13.01 -28.86 -17.39
C ARG A 118 -11.99 -27.90 -18.02
N LYS A 119 -10.85 -27.74 -17.33
CA LYS A 119 -9.73 -26.95 -17.85
C LYS A 119 -9.00 -27.71 -18.93
N PHE A 120 -8.50 -26.99 -19.91
CA PHE A 120 -7.60 -27.51 -20.92
C PHE A 120 -6.55 -26.45 -21.24
N ARG A 121 -5.42 -26.88 -21.80
CA ARG A 121 -4.37 -26.00 -22.29
C ARG A 121 -4.12 -26.29 -23.76
N MET A 122 -3.82 -25.24 -24.49
CA MET A 122 -3.44 -25.28 -25.89
C MET A 122 -1.99 -24.82 -25.99
N LEU A 123 -1.14 -25.67 -26.54
CA LEU A 123 0.17 -25.29 -27.04
C LEU A 123 -0.02 -24.56 -28.37
N ALA A 124 0.47 -23.32 -28.47
CA ALA A 124 0.50 -22.55 -29.70
C ALA A 124 1.95 -22.30 -30.12
N VAL A 125 2.32 -22.73 -31.33
CA VAL A 125 3.63 -22.49 -31.94
C VAL A 125 3.44 -21.64 -33.17
N ASN A 126 3.96 -20.42 -33.14
CA ASN A 126 3.86 -19.46 -34.24
C ASN A 126 5.23 -19.15 -34.82
N ASP A 127 5.31 -19.06 -36.14
CA ASP A 127 6.48 -18.52 -36.83
C ASP A 127 6.54 -16.99 -36.64
N ASP A 128 7.69 -16.48 -36.22
CA ASP A 128 7.83 -15.07 -35.91
C ASP A 128 8.00 -14.16 -37.13
N CYS A 129 8.40 -14.73 -38.27
CA CYS A 129 8.58 -13.99 -39.53
C CYS A 129 7.24 -13.88 -40.28
N CYS A 130 6.60 -15.02 -40.60
CA CYS A 130 5.39 -15.05 -41.42
C CYS A 130 4.08 -15.00 -40.62
N ARG A 131 4.14 -15.12 -39.28
CA ARG A 131 2.95 -15.19 -38.39
C ARG A 131 2.05 -16.40 -38.65
N GLU A 132 2.56 -17.41 -39.33
CA GLU A 132 1.87 -18.68 -39.51
C GLU A 132 1.82 -19.46 -38.19
N ASN A 133 0.68 -20.08 -37.91
CA ASN A 133 0.55 -20.99 -36.78
C ASN A 133 0.98 -22.39 -37.23
N LEU A 134 2.16 -22.81 -36.79
CA LEU A 134 2.78 -24.08 -37.15
C LEU A 134 2.17 -25.25 -36.38
N CYS A 135 1.67 -25.01 -35.17
CA CYS A 135 1.05 -26.04 -34.34
C CYS A 135 0.09 -25.44 -33.32
N LEU A 136 -1.13 -25.97 -33.29
CA LEU A 136 -2.09 -25.74 -32.21
C LEU A 136 -2.56 -27.09 -31.66
N MET A 137 -2.13 -27.43 -30.45
CA MET A 137 -2.43 -28.73 -29.83
C MET A 137 -3.08 -28.53 -28.46
N ALA A 138 -4.31 -29.04 -28.33
CA ALA A 138 -5.04 -29.02 -27.07
C ALA A 138 -4.82 -30.31 -26.27
N ASP A 139 -4.63 -30.17 -24.96
CA ASP A 139 -4.56 -31.28 -24.01
C ASP A 139 -5.31 -30.94 -22.71
N THR A 140 -5.79 -31.98 -22.02
CA THR A 140 -6.61 -31.91 -20.80
C THR A 140 -5.88 -32.35 -19.53
N SER A 141 -4.53 -32.39 -19.57
CA SER A 141 -3.68 -32.81 -18.44
C SER A 141 -3.84 -31.97 -17.16
#